data_AF-A0A6A7KJN3-F1
#
_entry.id   AF-A0A6A7KJN3-F1
#
_cell.length_a   1.000
_cell.length_b   1.000
_cell.length_c   1.000
_cell.angle_alpha   90.00
_cell.angle_beta   90.00
_cell.angle_gamma   90.00
#
_symmetry.space_group_name_H-M   'P 1'
#
loop_
_entity.id
_entity.type
_entity.pdbx_description
1 polymer ?
#
loop_
_entity_poly.entity_id
_entity_poly.type
_entity_poly.pdbx_seq_one_letter_code
_entity_poly.pdbx_strand_id
1 'polypeptide(L)'
;MDSLVVDTNVLFSFFKADSTTRKLIRKLRGILDLYTPEYAYDELQKYKSEIIKKSKISPERFEEILGILSHIVIPIPESEYADKIQEAVEITPDLGDIDFVALALKLNCPIWSNDKKLKNLKNVQVLDTKEVVDLLQD
;
A
#
# COMPACT_ATOMS: atom_id res chain seq x y z
N MET A 1 -14.18 3.90 9.50
CA MET A 1 -12.91 4.04 8.76
C MET A 1 -13.14 3.22 7.53
N ASP A 2 -13.10 3.88 6.38
CA ASP A 2 -13.71 3.32 5.17
C ASP A 2 -12.65 3.04 4.10
N SER A 3 -11.43 3.55 4.30
CA SER A 3 -10.32 3.43 3.36
C SER A 3 -8.94 3.31 4.04
N LEU A 4 -7.95 2.80 3.30
CA LEU A 4 -6.55 2.67 3.69
C LEU A 4 -5.63 2.98 2.51
N VAL A 5 -4.53 3.70 2.75
CA VAL A 5 -3.40 3.77 1.82
C VAL A 5 -2.44 2.62 2.09
N VAL A 6 -2.01 1.90 1.07
CA VAL A 6 -1.18 0.69 1.19
C VAL A 6 0.21 0.97 0.65
N ASP A 7 1.24 0.78 1.48
CA ASP A 7 2.65 0.92 1.11
C ASP A 7 3.09 -0.17 0.09
N THR A 8 4.00 0.18 -0.84
CA THR A 8 4.63 -0.76 -1.79
C THR A 8 5.15 -2.03 -1.12
N ASN A 9 5.71 -1.96 0.09
CA ASN A 9 6.20 -3.15 0.83
C ASN A 9 5.10 -4.18 1.14
N VAL A 10 3.89 -3.69 1.41
CA VAL A 10 2.71 -4.51 1.62
C VAL A 10 2.29 -5.14 0.28
N LEU A 11 2.34 -4.37 -0.82
CA LEU A 11 2.06 -4.87 -2.16
C LEU A 11 3.05 -5.96 -2.60
N PHE A 12 4.35 -5.79 -2.39
CA PHE A 12 5.36 -6.84 -2.65
C PHE A 12 5.03 -8.13 -1.88
N SER A 13 4.53 -8.00 -0.65
CA SER A 13 4.17 -9.15 0.18
C SER A 13 2.92 -9.89 -0.31
N PHE A 14 2.09 -9.27 -1.15
CA PHE A 14 0.93 -9.90 -1.77
C PHE A 14 1.28 -11.04 -2.74
N PHE A 15 2.45 -10.96 -3.39
CA PHE A 15 2.94 -11.99 -4.33
C PHE A 15 3.38 -13.29 -3.63
N LYS A 16 3.65 -13.22 -2.32
CA LYS A 16 3.96 -14.39 -1.50
C LYS A 16 2.66 -15.12 -1.17
N ALA A 17 2.47 -16.32 -1.73
CA ALA A 17 1.18 -17.00 -1.74
C ALA A 17 0.55 -17.23 -0.35
N ASP A 18 1.38 -17.54 0.65
CA ASP A 18 0.96 -17.87 2.02
C ASP A 18 1.12 -16.71 3.01
N SER A 19 1.44 -15.50 2.54
CA SER A 19 1.65 -14.36 3.44
C SER A 19 0.36 -13.95 4.14
N THR A 20 0.49 -13.54 5.41
CA THR A 20 -0.59 -12.92 6.17
C THR A 20 -1.16 -11.71 5.43
N THR A 21 -0.29 -10.90 4.82
CA THR A 21 -0.65 -9.74 4.00
C THR A 21 -1.59 -10.08 2.84
N ARG A 22 -1.29 -11.15 2.08
CA ARG A 22 -2.15 -11.56 0.96
C ARG A 22 -3.55 -11.97 1.44
N LYS A 23 -3.62 -12.68 2.56
CA LYS A 23 -4.89 -13.08 3.19
C LYS A 23 -5.67 -11.85 3.66
N LEU A 24 -4.99 -10.87 4.27
CA LEU A 24 -5.60 -9.64 4.75
C LEU A 24 -6.15 -8.77 3.61
N ILE A 25 -5.35 -8.46 2.59
CA ILE A 25 -5.80 -7.68 1.42
C ILE A 25 -7.07 -8.30 0.82
N ARG A 26 -7.10 -9.64 0.69
CA ARG A 26 -8.28 -10.35 0.18
C ARG A 26 -9.50 -10.29 1.09
N LYS A 27 -9.31 -10.30 2.42
CA LYS A 27 -10.38 -10.17 3.40
C LYS A 27 -10.94 -8.76 3.48
N LEU A 28 -10.08 -7.75 3.34
CA LEU A 28 -10.45 -6.34 3.38
C LEU A 28 -11.25 -5.91 2.14
N ARG A 29 -11.15 -6.66 1.04
CA ARG A 29 -11.93 -6.44 -0.17
C ARG A 29 -13.44 -6.41 0.16
N GLY A 30 -14.08 -5.26 -0.06
CA GLY A 30 -15.51 -5.05 0.21
C GLY A 30 -15.83 -4.67 1.65
N ILE A 31 -14.82 -4.54 2.51
CA ILE A 31 -14.91 -3.98 3.87
C ILE A 31 -14.31 -2.57 3.88
N LEU A 32 -13.10 -2.42 3.30
CA LEU A 32 -12.40 -1.15 3.14
C LEU A 32 -11.98 -0.96 1.69
N ASP A 33 -11.96 0.29 1.25
CA ASP A 33 -11.33 0.68 0.00
C ASP A 33 -9.82 0.81 0.20
N LEU A 34 -9.05 0.07 -0.58
CA LEU A 34 -7.59 0.10 -0.51
C LEU A 34 -7.05 0.93 -1.67
N TYR A 35 -6.17 1.87 -1.36
CA TYR A 35 -5.55 2.78 -2.32
C TYR A 35 -4.04 2.73 -2.23
N THR A 36 -3.36 3.11 -3.30
CA THR A 36 -1.91 3.35 -3.31
C THR A 36 -1.58 4.39 -4.37
N PRO A 37 -0.50 5.15 -4.24
CA PRO A 37 0.03 5.91 -5.37
C PRO A 37 0.30 5.01 -6.58
N GLU A 38 0.03 5.49 -7.79
CA GLU A 38 0.21 4.75 -9.05
C GLU A 38 1.65 4.28 -9.23
N TYR A 39 2.64 5.09 -8.86
CA TYR A 39 4.05 4.71 -8.98
C TYR A 39 4.41 3.44 -8.18
N ALA A 40 3.64 3.08 -7.14
CA ALA A 40 3.86 1.84 -6.41
C ALA A 40 3.67 0.61 -7.32
N TYR A 41 2.78 0.69 -8.32
CA TYR A 41 2.65 -0.35 -9.35
C TYR A 41 3.80 -0.31 -10.35
N ASP A 42 4.33 0.87 -10.69
CA ASP A 42 5.54 1.00 -11.49
C ASP A 42 6.74 0.34 -10.79
N GLU A 43 6.83 0.47 -9.47
CA GLU A 43 7.83 -0.25 -8.67
C GLU A 43 7.65 -1.77 -8.74
N LEU A 44 6.42 -2.28 -8.61
CA LEU A 44 6.15 -3.72 -8.77
C LEU A 44 6.64 -4.22 -10.14
N GLN A 45 6.37 -3.48 -11.21
CA GLN A 45 6.83 -3.82 -12.55
C GLN A 45 8.36 -3.73 -12.68
N LYS A 46 8.98 -2.66 -12.16
CA LYS A 46 10.44 -2.48 -12.14
C LYS A 46 11.15 -3.63 -11.44
N TYR A 47 10.59 -4.15 -10.34
CA TYR A 47 11.15 -5.25 -9.57
C TYR A 47 10.57 -6.63 -9.93
N LYS A 48 9.83 -6.75 -11.04
CA LYS A 48 9.17 -7.99 -11.50
C LYS A 48 10.08 -9.22 -11.44
N SER A 49 11.29 -9.15 -12.00
CA SER A 49 12.24 -10.27 -12.01
C SER A 49 12.61 -10.76 -10.61
N GLU A 50 12.76 -9.85 -9.66
CA GLU A 50 13.09 -10.20 -8.27
C GLU A 50 11.88 -10.80 -7.54
N ILE A 51 10.68 -10.26 -7.78
CA ILE A 51 9.42 -10.79 -7.23
C ILE A 51 9.20 -12.23 -7.71
N ILE A 52 9.35 -12.47 -9.01
CA ILE A 52 9.24 -13.80 -9.65
C ILE A 52 10.18 -14.79 -8.97
N LYS A 53 11.46 -14.42 -8.85
CA LYS A 53 12.49 -15.25 -8.22
C LYS A 53 12.18 -15.55 -6.75
N LYS A 54 11.85 -14.54 -5.95
CA LYS A 54 11.59 -14.69 -4.50
C LYS A 54 10.29 -15.45 -4.21
N SER A 55 9.26 -15.23 -5.03
CA SER A 55 7.95 -15.84 -4.85
C SER A 55 7.83 -17.20 -5.56
N LYS A 56 8.83 -17.59 -6.35
CA LYS A 56 8.89 -18.85 -7.12
C LYS A 56 7.66 -19.02 -8.03
N ILE A 57 7.28 -17.94 -8.72
CA ILE A 57 6.15 -17.91 -9.68
C ILE A 57 6.67 -17.72 -11.09
N SER A 58 5.85 -17.99 -12.11
CA SER A 58 6.21 -17.67 -13.50
C SER A 58 5.92 -16.20 -13.84
N PRO A 59 6.49 -15.67 -14.94
CA PRO A 59 6.15 -14.32 -15.43
C PRO A 59 4.66 -14.14 -15.74
N GLU A 60 3.99 -15.15 -16.29
CA GLU A 60 2.56 -15.12 -16.59
C GLU A 60 1.76 -15.04 -15.28
N ARG A 61 2.17 -15.85 -14.29
CA ARG A 61 1.54 -15.84 -12.97
C ARG A 61 1.74 -14.51 -12.24
N PHE A 62 2.85 -13.82 -12.47
CA PHE A 62 3.07 -12.47 -11.96
C PHE A 62 2.04 -11.49 -12.52
N GLU A 63 1.84 -11.46 -13.84
CA GLU A 63 0.84 -10.57 -14.47
C GLU A 63 -0.59 -10.87 -13.99
N GLU A 64 -0.94 -12.16 -13.85
CA GLU A 64 -2.24 -12.56 -13.28
C GLU A 64 -2.43 -12.04 -11.84
N ILE A 65 -1.41 -12.17 -10.99
CA ILE A 65 -1.48 -11.69 -9.61
C ILE A 65 -1.55 -10.17 -9.56
N LEU A 66 -0.79 -9.48 -10.42
CA LEU A 66 -0.80 -8.02 -10.51
C LEU A 66 -2.17 -7.50 -10.95
N GLY A 67 -2.79 -8.12 -11.94
CA GLY A 67 -4.16 -7.80 -12.37
C GLY A 67 -5.19 -8.04 -11.28
N ILE A 68 -5.06 -9.13 -10.50
CA ILE A 68 -5.92 -9.35 -9.34
C ILE A 68 -5.70 -8.25 -8.29
N LEU A 69 -4.44 -7.85 -8.05
CA LEU A 69 -4.09 -6.84 -7.06
C LEU A 69 -4.68 -5.47 -7.43
N SER A 70 -4.62 -5.06 -8.70
CA SER A 70 -5.18 -3.76 -9.16
C SER A 70 -6.69 -3.67 -9.08
N HIS A 71 -7.40 -4.80 -9.05
CA HIS A 71 -8.83 -4.84 -8.77
C HIS A 71 -9.18 -4.79 -7.27
N ILE A 72 -8.19 -4.87 -6.37
CA ILE A 72 -8.39 -4.84 -4.92
C ILE A 72 -7.79 -3.58 -4.30
N VAL A 73 -6.58 -3.19 -4.73
CA VAL A 73 -5.87 -1.98 -4.30
C VAL A 73 -5.78 -1.03 -5.49
N ILE A 74 -6.56 0.04 -5.43
CA ILE A 74 -6.77 0.98 -6.53
C ILE A 74 -5.55 1.91 -6.62
N PRO A 75 -4.79 1.91 -7.74
CA PRO A 75 -3.75 2.90 -7.97
C PRO A 75 -4.38 4.29 -8.21
N ILE A 76 -3.84 5.32 -7.56
CA ILE A 76 -4.28 6.71 -7.70
C ILE A 76 -3.13 7.52 -8.31
N PRO A 77 -3.36 8.25 -9.42
CA PRO A 77 -2.32 9.07 -10.04
C PRO A 77 -2.01 10.32 -9.19
N GLU A 78 -0.76 10.80 -9.29
CA GLU A 78 -0.28 11.96 -8.51
C GLU A 78 -1.17 13.19 -8.65
N SER A 79 -1.75 13.42 -9.83
CA SER A 79 -2.62 14.57 -10.09
C SER A 79 -3.82 14.68 -9.13
N GLU A 80 -4.27 13.57 -8.54
CA GLU A 80 -5.41 13.55 -7.61
C GLU A 80 -5.04 13.99 -6.19
N TYR A 81 -3.76 13.90 -5.82
CA TYR A 81 -3.25 14.24 -4.48
C TYR A 81 -2.09 15.24 -4.48
N ALA A 82 -1.74 15.80 -5.65
CA ALA A 82 -0.67 16.78 -5.82
C ALA A 82 -0.83 18.01 -4.91
N ASP A 83 -2.07 18.41 -4.61
CA ASP A 83 -2.40 19.50 -3.68
C ASP A 83 -1.97 19.23 -2.23
N LYS A 84 -1.63 17.99 -1.89
CA LYS A 84 -1.17 17.55 -0.57
C LYS A 84 0.34 17.27 -0.48
N ILE A 85 1.06 17.32 -1.60
CA ILE A 85 2.50 17.04 -1.63
C ILE A 85 3.30 17.98 -0.73
N GLN A 86 3.03 19.29 -0.80
CA GLN A 86 3.76 20.26 0.02
C GLN A 86 3.52 20.01 1.52
N GLU A 87 2.28 19.74 1.92
CA GLU A 87 1.93 19.42 3.31
C GLU A 87 2.63 18.12 3.75
N ALA A 88 2.66 17.10 2.90
CA ALA A 88 3.33 15.83 3.17
C ALA A 88 4.84 16.02 3.39
N VAL A 89 5.52 16.83 2.56
CA VAL A 89 6.96 17.16 2.72
C VAL A 89 7.27 17.77 4.09
N GLU A 90 6.37 18.58 4.64
CA GLU A 90 6.57 19.23 5.94
C GLU A 90 6.46 18.27 7.13
N ILE A 91 5.68 17.19 6.99
CA ILE A 91 5.39 16.26 8.09
C ILE A 91 6.12 14.92 7.99
N THR A 92 6.58 14.54 6.80
CA THR A 92 7.31 13.28 6.60
C THR A 92 8.81 13.45 6.86
N PRO A 93 9.43 12.57 7.66
CA PRO A 93 10.89 12.58 7.84
C PRO A 93 11.63 11.89 6.68
N ASP A 94 10.93 11.11 5.85
CA ASP A 94 11.50 10.34 4.74
C ASP A 94 10.87 10.79 3.42
N LEU A 95 11.71 11.28 2.50
CA LEU A 95 11.26 11.77 1.19
C LEU A 95 10.69 10.65 0.33
N GLY A 96 11.05 9.39 0.58
CA GLY A 96 10.48 8.26 -0.14
C GLY A 96 9.00 8.00 0.18
N ASP A 97 8.49 8.58 1.26
CA ASP A 97 7.14 8.35 1.74
C ASP A 97 6.17 9.50 1.44
N ILE A 98 6.63 10.57 0.79
CA ILE A 98 5.85 11.78 0.52
C ILE A 98 4.50 11.46 -0.11
N ASP A 99 4.49 10.65 -1.17
CA ASP A 99 3.28 10.33 -1.91
C ASP A 99 2.27 9.52 -1.09
N PHE A 100 2.72 8.57 -0.26
CA PHE A 100 1.83 7.82 0.62
C PHE A 100 1.18 8.75 1.64
N VAL A 101 1.96 9.67 2.20
CA VAL A 101 1.49 10.66 3.16
C VAL A 101 0.53 11.66 2.51
N ALA A 102 0.86 12.16 1.31
CA ALA A 102 0.01 13.08 0.56
C ALA A 102 -1.33 12.44 0.20
N LEU A 103 -1.31 11.20 -0.29
CA LEU A 103 -2.53 10.46 -0.60
C LEU A 103 -3.37 10.20 0.65
N ALA A 104 -2.74 9.83 1.77
CA ALA A 104 -3.41 9.61 3.05
C ALA A 104 -4.06 10.90 3.59
N LEU A 105 -3.38 12.04 3.47
CA LEU A 105 -3.94 13.36 3.78
C LEU A 105 -5.12 13.71 2.87
N LYS A 106 -5.00 13.42 1.57
CA LYS A 106 -6.05 13.69 0.58
C LYS A 106 -7.33 12.91 0.86
N LEU A 107 -7.18 11.63 1.19
CA LEU A 107 -8.29 10.71 1.47
C LEU A 107 -8.73 10.74 2.94
N ASN A 108 -8.00 11.46 3.81
CA ASN A 108 -8.19 11.51 5.25
C ASN A 108 -8.28 10.10 5.86
N CYS A 109 -7.32 9.23 5.54
CA CYS A 109 -7.29 7.85 5.99
C CYS A 109 -5.89 7.42 6.46
N PRO A 110 -5.79 6.34 7.27
CA PRO A 110 -4.50 5.80 7.68
C PRO A 110 -3.67 5.18 6.55
N ILE A 111 -2.37 5.06 6.79
CA ILE A 111 -1.43 4.30 5.96
C ILE A 111 -1.22 2.93 6.59
N TRP A 112 -1.30 1.86 5.80
CA TRP A 112 -0.84 0.54 6.17
C TRP A 112 0.63 0.37 5.73
N SER A 113 1.55 0.48 6.69
CA SER A 113 2.98 0.22 6.50
C SER A 113 3.60 -0.45 7.72
N ASN A 114 4.56 -1.33 7.49
CA ASN A 114 5.37 -1.93 8.56
C ASN A 114 6.68 -1.14 8.79
N ASP A 115 6.94 -0.06 8.05
CA ASP A 115 8.10 0.79 8.29
C ASP A 115 7.89 1.61 9.58
N LYS A 116 8.80 1.40 10.54
CA LYS A 116 8.77 2.09 11.82
C LYS A 116 9.09 3.58 11.69
N LYS A 117 9.76 4.00 10.63
CA LYS A 117 10.04 5.43 10.38
C LYS A 117 8.75 6.24 10.20
N LEU A 118 7.71 5.61 9.64
CA LEU A 118 6.41 6.23 9.40
C LEU A 118 5.50 6.30 10.62
N LYS A 119 5.83 5.59 11.71
CA LYS A 119 4.93 5.47 12.87
C LYS A 119 4.63 6.76 13.61
N ASN A 120 5.45 7.80 13.46
CA ASN A 120 5.37 9.03 14.22
C ASN A 120 5.01 10.25 13.36
N LEU A 121 4.27 10.05 12.26
CA LEU A 121 3.78 11.15 11.45
C LEU A 121 2.78 12.01 12.21
N LYS A 122 2.83 13.31 11.96
CA LYS A 122 1.84 14.26 12.46
C LYS A 122 0.58 14.15 11.58
N ASN A 123 -0.60 14.08 12.20
CA ASN A 123 -1.92 14.09 11.54
C ASN A 123 -2.28 12.88 10.65
N VAL A 124 -1.35 11.95 10.40
CA VAL A 124 -1.62 10.71 9.65
C VAL A 124 -1.34 9.51 10.54
N GLN A 125 -2.35 8.67 10.75
CA GLN A 125 -2.20 7.42 11.47
C GLN A 125 -1.51 6.39 10.59
N VAL A 126 -0.55 5.64 11.14
CA VAL A 126 0.11 4.54 10.44
C VAL A 126 -0.15 3.24 11.18
N LEU A 127 -0.75 2.29 10.49
CA LEU A 127 -1.08 0.96 10.98
C LEU A 127 -0.07 -0.05 10.44
N ASP A 128 0.46 -0.89 11.31
CA ASP A 128 1.20 -2.07 10.91
C ASP A 128 0.26 -3.24 10.63
N THR A 129 0.81 -4.33 10.11
CA THR A 129 0.01 -5.51 9.75
C THR A 129 -0.75 -6.09 10.94
N LYS A 130 -0.24 -5.98 12.17
CA LYS A 130 -0.93 -6.50 13.35
C LYS A 130 -2.14 -5.63 13.68
N GLU A 131 -1.97 -4.31 13.69
CA GLU A 131 -3.09 -3.40 13.95
C GLU A 131 -4.17 -3.48 12.87
N VAL A 132 -3.80 -3.69 11.60
CA VAL A 132 -4.78 -3.97 10.52
C VAL A 132 -5.54 -5.27 10.75
N VAL A 133 -4.91 -6.30 11.34
CA VAL A 133 -5.60 -7.55 11.71
C VAL A 133 -6.59 -7.29 12.83
N ASP A 134 -6.20 -6.50 13.83
CA ASP A 134 -7.02 -6.22 15.00
C ASP A 134 -8.30 -5.45 14.60
N LEU A 135 -8.24 -4.59 13.57
CA LEU A 135 -9.43 -3.92 12.99
C LEU A 135 -10.50 -4.89 12.44
N LEU A 136 -10.14 -6.14 12.15
CA LEU A 136 -11.05 -7.15 11.59
C LEU A 136 -11.62 -8.11 12.65
N GLN A 137 -11.25 -7.94 13.92
CA GLN A 137 -11.67 -8.82 15.02
C GLN A 137 -12.76 -8.24 15.93
N ASP A 138 -13.24 -7.03 15.64
CA ASP A 138 -14.38 -6.38 16.30
C ASP A 138 -15.69 -6.51 15.50
#